data_AF-A0A1L3NLP0-F1
#
_entry.id   AF-A0A1L3NLP0-F1
#
_cell.length_a   1.000
_cell.length_b   1.000
_cell.length_c   1.000
_cell.angle_alpha   90.00
_cell.angle_beta   90.00
_cell.angle_gamma   90.00
#
_symmetry.space_group_name_H-M   'P 1'
#
loop_
_entity.id
_entity.type
_entity.pdbx_description
1 polymer ?
#
loop_
_entity_poly.entity_id
_entity_poly.type
_entity_poly.pdbx_seq_one_letter_code
_entity_poly.pdbx_strand_id
1 'polypeptide(L)'
;MIFVEIPGRDNLNIKNIVFDYNGTVAEDGIMASQTKENLKKISEKLKVYIITADTYGNVKKQCEGLPVSVETFPKGNATFYKKSFVEKLGSEETMVIGNGMNDIEMFKAAALSIAVIGEEGCAGKLIAQSDIVVKTIEKVFSMIENTNRIVATLRD
;
A
#
# COMPACT_ATOMS: atom_id res chain seq x y z
N MET A 1 1.76 -14.60 5.66
CA MET A 1 0.44 -14.37 5.06
C MET A 1 -0.46 -13.77 6.13
N ILE A 2 -1.49 -13.02 5.75
CA ILE A 2 -2.52 -12.52 6.65
C ILE A 2 -3.86 -13.04 6.16
N PHE A 3 -4.59 -13.70 7.04
CA PHE A 3 -5.96 -14.14 6.79
C PHE A 3 -6.91 -13.33 7.67
N VAL A 4 -8.00 -12.83 7.08
CA VAL A 4 -9.02 -12.04 7.79
C VAL A 4 -10.40 -12.53 7.37
N GLU A 5 -11.16 -13.04 8.33
CA GLU A 5 -12.57 -13.36 8.13
C GLU A 5 -13.41 -12.12 8.38
N ILE A 6 -14.20 -11.72 7.38
CA ILE A 6 -15.00 -10.51 7.47
C ILE A 6 -16.48 -10.88 7.31
N PRO A 7 -17.28 -10.82 8.39
CA PRO A 7 -18.71 -11.07 8.32
C PRO A 7 -19.38 -10.17 7.27
N GLY A 8 -20.23 -10.76 6.43
CA GLY A 8 -20.97 -10.03 5.38
C GLY A 8 -20.25 -9.93 4.02
N ARG A 9 -18.98 -10.35 3.92
CA ARG A 9 -18.22 -10.33 2.66
C ARG A 9 -17.21 -11.47 2.56
N ASP A 10 -16.49 -11.51 1.44
CA ASP A 10 -15.43 -12.50 1.23
C ASP A 10 -14.27 -12.32 2.21
N ASN A 11 -13.68 -13.45 2.60
CA ASN A 11 -12.49 -13.49 3.45
C ASN A 11 -11.26 -13.00 2.67
N LEU A 12 -10.38 -12.27 3.35
CA LEU A 12 -9.12 -11.81 2.76
C LEU A 12 -8.01 -12.82 3.03
N ASN A 13 -7.25 -13.17 1.99
CA ASN A 13 -6.05 -13.99 2.08
C ASN A 13 -4.84 -13.26 1.47
N ILE A 14 -4.26 -12.34 2.24
CA ILE A 14 -3.22 -11.43 1.76
C ILE A 14 -1.83 -12.04 1.91
N LYS A 15 -1.09 -12.08 0.81
CA LYS A 15 0.32 -12.50 0.76
C LYS A 15 1.25 -11.36 0.37
N ASN A 16 0.77 -10.42 -0.43
CA ASN A 16 1.54 -9.31 -0.97
C ASN A 16 0.99 -7.99 -0.45
N ILE A 17 1.87 -7.02 -0.21
CA ILE A 17 1.50 -5.64 0.03
C ILE A 17 2.30 -4.72 -0.87
N VAL A 18 1.61 -3.84 -1.60
CA VAL A 18 2.20 -2.88 -2.52
C VAL A 18 1.94 -1.48 -2.01
N PHE A 19 3.01 -0.71 -1.86
CA PHE A 19 2.95 0.69 -1.46
C PHE A 19 3.30 1.58 -2.65
N ASP A 20 2.51 2.64 -2.87
CA ASP A 20 3.05 3.85 -3.48
C ASP A 20 4.13 4.46 -2.58
N TYR A 21 5.00 5.30 -3.15
CA TYR A 21 6.13 5.86 -2.42
C TYR A 21 5.82 7.20 -1.72
N ASN A 22 5.78 8.30 -2.48
CA ASN A 22 5.57 9.64 -1.93
C ASN A 22 4.10 9.83 -1.54
N GLY A 23 3.85 10.60 -0.48
CA GLY A 23 2.55 10.76 0.14
C GLY A 23 1.99 9.49 0.82
N THR A 24 2.77 8.40 0.81
CA THR A 24 2.36 7.09 1.36
C THR A 24 3.38 6.57 2.38
N VAL A 25 4.54 6.05 1.96
CA VAL A 25 5.62 5.60 2.89
C VAL A 25 6.72 6.64 3.06
N ALA A 26 6.75 7.65 2.20
CA ALA A 26 7.69 8.77 2.25
C ALA A 26 6.94 10.09 2.15
N GLU A 27 7.52 11.13 2.77
CA GLU A 27 7.11 12.52 2.64
C GLU A 27 8.23 13.28 1.91
N ASP A 28 7.92 13.99 0.83
CA ASP A 28 8.93 14.70 0.01
C ASP A 28 10.14 13.84 -0.39
N GLY A 29 9.91 12.55 -0.64
CA GLY A 29 10.96 11.59 -0.99
C GLY A 29 11.79 11.08 0.19
N ILE A 30 11.42 11.38 1.43
CA ILE A 30 12.12 10.95 2.64
C ILE A 30 11.24 9.98 3.43
N MET A 31 11.76 8.76 3.64
CA MET A 31 11.09 7.75 4.47
C MET A 31 11.53 7.89 5.92
N ALA A 32 10.56 8.06 6.83
CA ALA A 32 10.81 8.14 8.27
C ALA A 32 11.41 6.84 8.83
N SER A 33 12.25 6.96 9.86
CA SER A 33 12.88 5.80 10.51
C SER A 33 11.86 4.79 11.04
N GLN A 34 10.76 5.28 11.61
CA GLN A 34 9.70 4.40 12.13
C GLN A 34 9.02 3.60 11.01
N THR A 35 8.82 4.20 9.83
CA THR A 35 8.29 3.52 8.65
C THR A 35 9.23 2.40 8.20
N LYS A 36 10.56 2.65 8.19
CA LYS A 36 11.57 1.63 7.87
C LYS A 36 11.50 0.43 8.81
N GLU A 37 11.37 0.67 10.11
CA GLU A 37 11.20 -0.40 11.10
C GLU A 37 9.90 -1.18 10.91
N ASN A 38 8.81 -0.47 10.63
CA ASN A 38 7.52 -1.12 10.40
C ASN A 38 7.52 -1.98 9.13
N LEU A 39 8.16 -1.51 8.05
CA LEU A 39 8.36 -2.30 6.82
C LEU A 39 9.13 -3.59 7.11
N LYS A 40 10.17 -3.55 7.96
CA LYS A 40 10.88 -4.76 8.42
C LYS A 40 9.94 -5.72 9.14
N LYS A 41 9.18 -5.23 10.13
CA LYS A 41 8.24 -6.07 10.90
C LYS A 41 7.19 -6.74 10.01
N ILE A 42 6.58 -6.00 9.09
CA ILE A 42 5.53 -6.58 8.24
C ILE A 42 6.09 -7.55 7.19
N SER A 43 7.37 -7.41 6.81
CA SER A 43 8.03 -8.33 5.86
C SER A 43 8.14 -9.77 6.38
N GLU A 44 8.08 -9.97 7.69
CA GLU A 44 8.03 -11.30 8.31
C GLU A 44 6.72 -12.04 7.98
N LYS A 45 5.67 -11.28 7.61
CA LYS A 45 4.34 -11.81 7.31
C LYS A 45 3.98 -11.67 5.84
N LEU A 46 4.42 -10.63 5.15
CA LEU A 46 3.99 -10.31 3.79
C LEU A 46 5.20 -10.07 2.88
N LYS A 47 5.03 -10.33 1.58
CA LYS A 47 5.98 -9.84 0.57
C LYS A 47 5.70 -8.35 0.35
N VAL A 48 6.70 -7.52 0.63
CA VAL A 48 6.56 -6.07 0.61
C VAL A 48 7.14 -5.50 -0.68
N TYR A 49 6.33 -4.72 -1.39
CA TYR A 49 6.69 -4.07 -2.63
C TYR A 49 6.50 -2.56 -2.52
N ILE A 50 7.44 -1.80 -3.06
CA ILE A 50 7.32 -0.36 -3.26
C ILE A 50 7.32 -0.12 -4.76
N ILE A 51 6.28 0.53 -5.28
CA ILE A 51 6.17 0.84 -6.69
C ILE A 51 6.13 2.36 -6.89
N THR A 52 7.01 2.90 -7.76
CA THR A 52 7.13 4.36 -7.89
C THR A 52 7.71 4.79 -9.24
N ALA A 53 7.43 6.04 -9.62
CA ALA A 53 8.14 6.72 -10.71
C ALA A 53 9.55 7.21 -10.31
N ASP A 54 9.92 7.05 -9.03
CA ASP A 54 11.17 7.53 -8.43
C ASP A 54 11.46 9.01 -8.75
N THR A 55 10.48 9.87 -8.49
CA THR A 55 10.53 11.29 -8.88
C THR A 55 11.77 12.02 -8.37
N TYR A 56 12.25 11.66 -7.17
CA TYR A 56 13.43 12.24 -6.53
C TYR A 56 14.73 11.45 -6.77
N GLY A 57 14.68 10.33 -7.48
CA GLY A 57 15.86 9.52 -7.81
C GLY A 57 16.54 8.88 -6.60
N ASN A 58 15.84 8.73 -5.47
CA ASN A 58 16.44 8.38 -4.18
C ASN A 58 15.82 7.11 -3.56
N VAL A 59 14.80 6.51 -4.17
CA VAL A 59 14.05 5.39 -3.57
C VAL A 59 14.98 4.22 -3.21
N LYS A 60 15.94 3.90 -4.09
CA LYS A 60 16.90 2.80 -3.85
C LYS A 60 17.74 3.04 -2.61
N LYS A 61 18.19 4.27 -2.40
CA LYS A 61 18.96 4.66 -1.20
C LYS A 61 18.08 4.65 0.05
N GLN A 62 16.85 5.11 -0.05
CA GLN A 62 15.92 5.16 1.09
C GLN A 62 15.50 3.76 1.55
N CYS A 63 15.43 2.80 0.62
CA CYS A 63 15.08 1.40 0.89
C CYS A 63 16.30 0.47 1.07
N GLU A 64 17.51 1.02 1.10
CA GLU A 64 18.73 0.23 1.30
C GLU A 64 18.68 -0.54 2.63
N GLY A 65 18.97 -1.85 2.56
CA GLY A 65 18.94 -2.74 3.72
C GLY A 65 17.53 -3.06 4.26
N LEU A 66 16.47 -2.64 3.57
CA LEU A 66 15.10 -3.05 3.90
C LEU A 66 14.71 -4.33 3.16
N PRO A 67 13.93 -5.23 3.79
CA PRO A 67 13.40 -6.44 3.17
C PRO A 67 12.19 -6.13 2.27
N VAL A 68 12.39 -5.27 1.27
CA VAL A 68 11.36 -4.82 0.32
C VAL A 68 11.86 -4.95 -1.11
N SER A 69 10.95 -5.22 -2.05
CA SER A 69 11.24 -5.16 -3.48
C SER A 69 10.83 -3.80 -4.04
N VAL A 70 11.76 -3.10 -4.70
CA VAL A 70 11.49 -1.78 -5.27
C VAL A 70 11.34 -1.90 -6.78
N GLU A 71 10.18 -1.47 -7.28
CA GLU A 71 9.79 -1.53 -8.67
C GLU A 71 9.59 -0.11 -9.21
N THR A 72 10.48 0.30 -10.11
CA THR A 72 10.44 1.63 -10.71
C THR A 72 9.90 1.59 -12.13
N PHE A 73 9.12 2.59 -12.53
CA PHE A 73 8.61 2.72 -13.90
C PHE A 73 8.85 4.11 -14.49
N PRO A 74 8.87 4.25 -15.83
CA PRO A 74 9.02 5.56 -16.49
C PRO A 74 7.88 6.53 -16.14
N LYS A 75 8.19 7.84 -16.12
CA LYS A 75 7.18 8.89 -15.95
C LYS A 75 6.16 8.84 -17.10
N GLY A 76 4.89 9.12 -16.76
CA GLY A 76 3.81 9.30 -17.76
C GLY A 76 2.84 8.13 -17.92
N ASN A 77 3.02 7.00 -17.22
CA ASN A 77 2.04 5.89 -17.29
C ASN A 77 1.87 5.11 -15.96
N ALA A 78 1.99 5.81 -14.83
CA ALA A 78 1.98 5.22 -13.49
C ALA A 78 0.76 4.31 -13.24
N THR A 79 -0.42 4.75 -13.66
CA THR A 79 -1.68 4.01 -13.48
C THR A 79 -1.64 2.63 -14.12
N PHE A 80 -1.18 2.53 -15.36
CA PHE A 80 -1.06 1.24 -16.05
C PHE A 80 -0.05 0.32 -15.36
N TYR A 81 1.15 0.83 -15.08
CA TYR A 81 2.21 0.03 -14.44
C TYR A 81 1.79 -0.48 -13.06
N LYS A 82 1.19 0.37 -12.23
CA LYS A 82 0.71 0.00 -10.89
C LYS A 82 -0.35 -1.10 -10.95
N LYS A 83 -1.35 -0.95 -11.82
CA LYS A 83 -2.39 -1.98 -12.03
C LYS A 83 -1.79 -3.30 -12.51
N SER A 84 -1.02 -3.28 -13.60
CA SER A 84 -0.43 -4.49 -14.17
C SER A 84 0.53 -5.20 -13.21
N PHE A 85 1.19 -4.44 -12.33
CA PHE A 85 2.05 -5.02 -11.30
C PHE A 85 1.24 -5.81 -10.26
N VAL A 86 0.13 -5.25 -9.78
CA VAL A 86 -0.79 -5.94 -8.84
C VAL A 86 -1.41 -7.18 -9.48
N GLU A 87 -1.86 -7.08 -10.73
CA GLU A 87 -2.41 -8.22 -11.47
C GLU A 87 -1.37 -9.35 -11.62
N LYS A 88 -0.11 -9.01 -11.91
CA LYS A 88 0.99 -9.96 -12.02
C LYS A 88 1.31 -10.66 -10.68
N LEU A 89 1.19 -9.94 -9.57
CA LEU A 89 1.40 -10.52 -8.23
C LEU A 89 0.25 -11.44 -7.79
N GLY A 90 -0.95 -11.20 -8.30
CA GLY A 90 -2.18 -11.87 -7.91
C GLY A 90 -3.10 -10.91 -7.17
N SER A 91 -4.09 -10.38 -7.88
CA SER A 91 -5.09 -9.43 -7.39
C SER A 91 -5.75 -9.86 -6.08
N GLU A 92 -6.26 -11.08 -6.03
CA GLU A 92 -7.02 -11.66 -4.90
C GLU A 92 -6.19 -11.89 -3.63
N GLU A 93 -4.86 -11.77 -3.72
CA GLU A 93 -3.94 -11.96 -2.59
C GLU A 93 -3.08 -10.73 -2.29
N THR A 94 -3.41 -9.59 -2.90
CA THR A 94 -2.61 -8.37 -2.81
C THR A 94 -3.40 -7.25 -2.14
N MET A 95 -2.77 -6.65 -1.12
CA MET A 95 -3.20 -5.40 -0.52
C MET A 95 -2.43 -4.24 -1.13
N VAL A 96 -3.09 -3.11 -1.39
CA VAL A 96 -2.46 -1.92 -1.98
C VAL A 96 -2.69 -0.68 -1.13
N ILE A 97 -1.65 0.13 -1.01
CA ILE A 97 -1.62 1.34 -0.19
C ILE A 97 -1.15 2.51 -1.06
N GLY A 98 -1.85 3.63 -1.02
CA GLY A 98 -1.54 4.80 -1.84
C GLY A 98 -2.31 6.05 -1.43
N ASN A 99 -1.99 7.18 -2.05
CA ASN A 99 -2.68 8.45 -1.85
C ASN A 99 -2.98 9.19 -3.17
N GLY A 100 -2.44 8.73 -4.29
CA GLY A 100 -2.44 9.43 -5.56
C GLY A 100 -3.61 9.09 -6.47
N MET A 101 -3.95 10.00 -7.39
CA MET A 101 -4.92 9.70 -8.45
C MET A 101 -4.45 8.54 -9.34
N ASN A 102 -3.13 8.35 -9.47
CA ASN A 102 -2.56 7.28 -10.28
C ASN A 102 -2.71 5.88 -9.65
N ASP A 103 -3.17 5.78 -8.39
CA ASP A 103 -3.37 4.53 -7.66
C ASP A 103 -4.76 3.91 -7.89
N ILE A 104 -5.72 4.68 -8.43
CA ILE A 104 -7.12 4.26 -8.53
C ILE A 104 -7.29 2.90 -9.20
N GLU A 105 -6.56 2.66 -10.29
CA GLU A 105 -6.70 1.41 -11.03
C GLU A 105 -6.04 0.21 -10.33
N MET A 106 -4.98 0.43 -9.52
CA MET A 106 -4.43 -0.66 -8.70
C MET A 106 -5.33 -0.95 -7.50
N PHE A 107 -6.01 0.07 -6.95
CA PHE A 107 -7.00 -0.08 -5.88
C PHE A 107 -8.16 -0.96 -6.31
N LYS A 108 -8.74 -0.69 -7.48
CA LYS A 108 -9.81 -1.51 -8.06
C LYS A 108 -9.41 -2.97 -8.35
N ALA A 109 -8.13 -3.21 -8.59
CA ALA A 109 -7.62 -4.52 -8.97
C ALA A 109 -7.17 -5.36 -7.75
N ALA A 110 -7.10 -4.79 -6.56
CA ALA A 110 -6.55 -5.46 -5.38
C ALA A 110 -7.66 -6.07 -4.51
N ALA A 111 -7.32 -7.08 -3.72
CA ALA A 111 -8.23 -7.69 -2.74
C ALA A 111 -8.58 -6.75 -1.58
N LEU A 112 -7.64 -5.87 -1.21
CA LEU A 112 -7.86 -4.81 -0.23
C LEU A 112 -7.09 -3.55 -0.62
N SER A 113 -7.78 -2.42 -0.60
CA SER A 113 -7.20 -1.13 -0.90
C SER A 113 -7.33 -0.15 0.28
N ILE A 114 -6.21 0.48 0.66
CA ILE A 114 -6.19 1.44 1.77
C ILE A 114 -5.59 2.76 1.31
N ALA A 115 -6.42 3.80 1.30
CA ALA A 115 -5.95 5.16 1.07
C ALA A 115 -5.32 5.74 2.34
N VAL A 116 -4.16 6.36 2.20
CA VAL A 116 -3.52 7.15 3.25
C VAL A 116 -3.74 8.62 2.94
N ILE A 117 -4.31 9.38 3.88
CA ILE A 117 -4.46 10.83 3.72
C ILE A 117 -3.08 11.50 3.73
N GLY A 118 -2.25 11.16 4.71
CA GLY A 118 -0.87 11.64 4.82
C GLY A 118 -0.78 13.15 5.04
N GLU A 119 0.45 13.65 5.10
CA GLU A 119 0.74 15.08 5.24
C GLU A 119 0.73 15.81 3.88
N GLU A 120 0.99 15.09 2.78
CA GLU A 120 0.95 15.62 1.40
C GLU A 120 -0.49 15.71 0.83
N GLY A 121 -1.48 15.24 1.58
CA GLY A 121 -2.86 15.11 1.13
C GLY A 121 -3.09 13.87 0.26
N CYS A 122 -4.36 13.64 -0.09
CA CYS A 122 -4.79 12.46 -0.82
C CYS A 122 -5.84 12.83 -1.87
N ALA A 123 -5.77 12.20 -3.03
CA ALA A 123 -6.71 12.44 -4.10
C ALA A 123 -8.13 12.04 -3.66
N GLY A 124 -9.06 12.99 -3.59
CA GLY A 124 -10.46 12.71 -3.20
C GLY A 124 -11.14 11.66 -4.08
N LYS A 125 -10.73 11.53 -5.35
CA LYS A 125 -11.19 10.45 -6.24
C LYS A 125 -10.69 9.06 -5.83
N LEU A 126 -9.49 8.95 -5.24
CA LEU A 126 -8.98 7.69 -4.71
C LEU A 126 -9.75 7.27 -3.46
N ILE A 127 -10.03 8.22 -2.56
CA ILE A 127 -10.81 8.00 -1.34
C ILE A 127 -12.15 7.30 -1.67
N ALA A 128 -12.87 7.81 -2.67
CA ALA A 128 -14.15 7.24 -3.09
C ALA A 128 -14.06 5.85 -3.75
N GLN A 129 -12.84 5.33 -3.98
CA GLN A 129 -12.57 4.03 -4.59
C GLN A 129 -11.82 3.10 -3.64
N SER A 130 -11.57 3.52 -2.39
CA SER A 130 -10.81 2.75 -1.40
C SER A 130 -11.74 1.92 -0.53
N ASP A 131 -11.30 0.74 -0.10
CA ASP A 131 -12.02 -0.03 0.93
C ASP A 131 -11.90 0.63 2.30
N ILE A 132 -10.69 1.11 2.64
CA ILE A 132 -10.39 1.76 3.90
C ILE A 132 -9.66 3.08 3.63
N VAL A 133 -9.94 4.10 4.45
CA VAL A 133 -9.22 5.36 4.45
C VAL A 133 -8.62 5.59 5.83
N VAL A 134 -7.33 5.87 5.90
CA VAL A 134 -6.63 6.15 7.16
C VAL A 134 -5.94 7.50 7.13
N LYS A 135 -5.76 8.10 8.31
CA LYS A 135 -5.07 9.39 8.43
C LYS A 135 -3.59 9.28 8.05
N THR A 136 -2.88 8.28 8.55
CA THR A 136 -1.42 8.16 8.41
C THR A 136 -0.98 6.73 8.14
N ILE A 137 0.24 6.55 7.62
CA ILE A 137 0.81 5.25 7.29
C ILE A 137 0.99 4.34 8.52
N GLU A 138 1.21 4.92 9.71
CA GLU A 138 1.27 4.18 10.97
C GLU A 138 -0.02 3.40 11.24
N LYS A 139 -1.17 3.93 10.80
CA LYS A 139 -2.45 3.25 10.97
C LYS A 139 -2.54 2.00 10.10
N VAL A 140 -1.99 2.02 8.89
CA VAL A 140 -1.87 0.83 8.03
C VAL A 140 -1.08 -0.26 8.75
N PHE A 141 0.13 0.04 9.24
CA PHE A 141 0.95 -0.93 9.97
C PHE A 141 0.24 -1.47 11.21
N SER A 142 -0.45 -0.60 11.94
CA SER A 142 -1.21 -0.99 13.13
C SER A 142 -2.43 -1.88 12.83
N MET A 143 -3.01 -1.77 11.63
CA MET A 143 -4.10 -2.64 11.15
C MET A 143 -3.56 -4.00 10.72
N ILE A 144 -2.36 -4.05 10.15
CA ILE A 144 -1.65 -5.29 9.82
C ILE A 144 -1.26 -6.05 11.10
N GLU A 145 -0.85 -5.33 12.15
CA GLU A 145 -0.53 -5.93 13.45
C GLU A 145 -1.79 -6.44 14.17
N ASN A 146 -2.89 -5.71 14.10
CA ASN A 146 -4.18 -6.07 14.70
C ASN A 146 -5.30 -6.05 13.64
N THR A 147 -5.47 -7.18 12.96
CA THR A 147 -6.42 -7.35 11.85
C THR A 147 -7.88 -7.20 12.24
N ASN A 148 -8.23 -7.27 13.53
CA ASN A 148 -9.58 -6.96 14.00
C ASN A 148 -10.02 -5.54 13.64
N ARG A 149 -9.07 -4.62 13.41
CA ARG A 149 -9.37 -3.27 12.91
C ARG A 149 -9.87 -3.27 11.47
N ILE A 150 -9.37 -4.18 10.63
CA ILE A 150 -9.87 -4.38 9.26
C ILE A 150 -11.29 -4.93 9.33
N VAL A 151 -11.52 -5.96 10.15
CA VAL A 151 -12.86 -6.56 10.35
C VAL A 151 -13.86 -5.50 10.83
N ALA A 152 -13.52 -4.74 11.87
CA ALA A 152 -14.40 -3.72 12.42
C ALA A 152 -14.74 -2.59 11.43
N THR A 153 -13.88 -2.36 10.43
CA THR A 153 -14.07 -1.33 9.41
C THR A 153 -14.92 -1.83 8.24
N LEU A 154 -14.84 -3.13 7.91
CA LEU A 154 -15.39 -3.69 6.67
C LEU A 154 -16.54 -4.68 6.86
N ARG A 155 -16.87 -5.07 8.10
CA ARG A 155 -18.05 -5.88 8.38
C ARG A 155 -19.34 -5.08 8.21
N ASP A 156 -20.41 -5.76 7.85
CA ASP A 156 -21.78 -5.22 7.88
C ASP A 156 -22.29 -4.96 9.30
#